data_AF-A0A257LP34-F1
#
_entry.id   AF-A0A257LP34-F1
#
_cell.length_a   1.000
_cell.length_b   1.000
_cell.length_c   1.000
_cell.angle_alpha   90.00
_cell.angle_beta   90.00
_cell.angle_gamma   90.00
#
_symmetry.space_group_name_H-M   'P 1'
#
loop_
_entity.id
_entity.type
_entity.pdbx_description
1 polymer ?
#
loop_
_entity_poly.entity_id
_entity_poly.type
_entity_poly.pdbx_seq_one_letter_code
_entity_poly.pdbx_strand_id
1 'polypeptide(L)'
;MKLQPAEWTLVLRHLDSALDLPAGERAAWLAALRLDPPPLKDALRALLEDRRAIETADFLNAGAERTLPVAGTALGPWQLLRELGTGGMASVWLAERRDGAHQRQVALKLPHRVLGSRVITERFARERAILSTLQHPHIAQVLDAGDAAGQPWLALEYIDGQPITAHAQAQGLDADARLRLFLPV
;
A
#
# COMPACT_ATOMS: atom_id res chain seq x y z
N MET A 1 12.50 8.82 -23.60
CA MET A 1 13.12 7.68 -24.31
C MET A 1 12.20 6.48 -24.15
N LYS A 2 11.81 5.77 -25.23
CA LYS A 2 10.86 4.64 -25.15
C LYS A 2 11.62 3.31 -25.12
N LEU A 3 11.52 2.58 -24.02
CA LEU A 3 12.04 1.22 -23.87
C LEU A 3 11.02 0.20 -24.39
N GLN A 4 11.50 -0.93 -24.90
CA GLN A 4 10.68 -2.07 -25.32
C GLN A 4 10.23 -2.92 -24.12
N PRO A 5 9.16 -3.72 -24.23
CA PRO A 5 8.66 -4.53 -23.10
C PRO A 5 9.71 -5.47 -22.48
N ALA A 6 10.53 -6.13 -23.29
CA ALA A 6 11.58 -7.04 -22.83
C ALA A 6 12.72 -6.31 -22.07
N GLU A 7 13.03 -5.09 -22.49
CA GLU A 7 13.98 -4.21 -21.83
C GLU A 7 13.45 -3.75 -20.46
N TRP A 8 12.14 -3.53 -20.35
CA TRP A 8 11.50 -3.19 -19.08
C TRP A 8 11.53 -4.36 -18.08
N THR A 9 11.34 -5.60 -18.53
CA THR A 9 11.49 -6.78 -17.67
C THR A 9 12.89 -6.89 -17.08
N LEU A 10 13.92 -6.58 -17.87
CA LEU A 10 15.31 -6.60 -17.41
C LEU A 10 15.58 -5.48 -16.39
N VAL A 11 15.09 -4.26 -16.65
CA VAL A 11 15.20 -3.13 -15.71
C VAL A 11 14.50 -3.44 -14.39
N LEU A 12 13.29 -4.01 -14.41
CA LEU A 12 12.54 -4.36 -13.20
C LEU A 12 13.24 -5.44 -12.37
N ARG A 13 13.86 -6.44 -13.00
CA ARG A 13 14.65 -7.46 -12.29
C ARG A 13 15.80 -6.85 -11.51
N HIS A 14 16.53 -5.92 -12.14
CA HIS A 14 17.65 -5.25 -11.49
C HIS A 14 17.19 -4.24 -10.42
N LEU A 15 16.02 -3.62 -10.61
CA LEU A 15 15.41 -2.79 -9.58
C LEU A 15 15.14 -3.60 -8.32
N ASP A 16 14.53 -4.78 -8.45
CA ASP A 16 14.22 -5.66 -7.31
C ASP A 16 15.49 -6.02 -6.51
N SER A 17 16.55 -6.47 -7.19
CA SER A 17 17.83 -6.76 -6.54
C SER A 17 18.51 -5.54 -5.90
N ALA A 18 18.32 -4.34 -6.46
CA ALA A 18 18.85 -3.11 -5.89
C ALA A 18 18.07 -2.69 -4.63
N LEU A 19 16.78 -2.97 -4.58
CA LEU A 19 15.90 -2.62 -3.47
C LEU A 19 16.20 -3.45 -2.21
N ASP A 20 16.65 -4.70 -2.37
CA ASP A 20 17.11 -5.56 -1.28
C ASP A 20 18.38 -5.04 -0.58
N LEU A 21 19.18 -4.21 -1.26
CA LEU A 21 20.39 -3.61 -0.69
C LEU A 21 20.06 -2.38 0.18
N PRO A 22 20.87 -2.10 1.22
CA PRO A 22 20.79 -0.85 1.96
C PRO A 22 20.94 0.37 1.05
N ALA A 23 20.18 1.44 1.31
CA ALA A 23 20.17 2.64 0.46
C ALA A 23 21.58 3.22 0.18
N GLY A 24 22.50 3.14 1.14
CA GLY A 24 23.88 3.60 1.00
C GLY A 24 24.73 2.77 0.03
N GLU A 25 24.35 1.52 -0.24
CA GLU A 25 25.10 0.59 -1.09
C GLU A 25 24.59 0.58 -2.54
N ARG A 26 23.35 1.05 -2.78
CA ARG A 26 22.70 1.03 -4.10
C ARG A 26 23.47 1.82 -5.17
N ALA A 27 24.07 2.95 -4.80
CA ALA A 27 24.83 3.78 -5.74
C ALA A 27 26.12 3.07 -6.22
N ALA A 28 26.83 2.42 -5.30
CA ALA A 28 28.03 1.64 -5.62
C ALA A 28 27.68 0.40 -6.44
N TRP A 29 26.59 -0.29 -6.07
CA TRP A 29 26.07 -1.43 -6.82
C TRP A 29 25.67 -1.05 -8.25
N LEU A 30 24.92 0.06 -8.44
CA LEU A 30 24.54 0.56 -9.76
C LEU A 30 25.76 0.96 -10.59
N ALA A 31 26.80 1.53 -9.97
CA ALA A 31 28.05 1.86 -10.65
C ALA A 31 28.75 0.58 -11.18
N ALA A 32 28.80 -0.47 -10.35
CA ALA A 32 29.40 -1.76 -10.69
C ALA A 32 28.57 -2.58 -11.70
N LEU A 33 27.26 -2.35 -11.77
CA LEU A 33 26.37 -3.07 -12.67
C LEU A 33 26.68 -2.76 -14.13
N ARG A 34 27.03 -3.79 -14.90
CA ARG A 34 27.23 -3.72 -16.35
C ARG A 34 25.91 -4.06 -17.05
N LEU A 35 25.15 -3.01 -17.39
CA LEU A 35 23.95 -3.10 -18.21
C LEU A 35 24.25 -2.50 -19.58
N ASP A 36 24.24 -3.33 -20.61
CA ASP A 36 24.21 -2.90 -22.00
C ASP A 36 22.80 -3.17 -22.57
N PRO A 37 22.15 -2.21 -23.26
CA PRO A 37 22.65 -0.89 -23.66
C PRO A 37 22.47 0.24 -22.61
N PRO A 38 23.16 1.40 -22.77
CA PRO A 38 23.13 2.55 -21.87
C PRO A 38 21.73 3.07 -21.43
N PRO A 39 20.69 3.03 -22.28
CA PRO A 39 19.33 3.42 -21.91
C PRO A 39 18.75 2.69 -20.69
N LEU A 40 19.16 1.44 -20.46
CA LEU A 40 18.67 0.62 -19.34
C LEU A 40 19.26 1.07 -18.01
N LYS A 41 20.56 1.37 -17.99
CA LYS A 41 21.25 1.84 -16.79
C LYS A 41 20.74 3.22 -16.38
N ASP A 42 20.44 4.08 -17.36
CA ASP A 42 19.84 5.39 -17.10
C ASP A 42 18.39 5.28 -16.63
N ALA A 43 17.59 4.36 -17.17
CA ALA A 43 16.24 4.11 -16.68
C ALA A 43 16.23 3.51 -15.28
N LEU A 44 17.12 2.57 -14.98
CA LEU A 44 17.28 2.00 -13.64
C LEU A 44 17.78 3.06 -12.65
N ARG A 45 18.75 3.90 -13.05
CA ARG A 45 19.19 5.05 -12.26
C ARG A 45 18.03 5.99 -11.99
N ALA A 46 17.25 6.35 -13.00
CA ALA A 46 16.09 7.21 -12.85
C ALA A 46 15.04 6.59 -11.93
N LEU A 47 14.82 5.27 -11.95
CA LEU A 47 13.90 4.59 -11.03
C LEU A 47 14.42 4.52 -9.59
N LEU A 48 15.74 4.39 -9.41
CA LEU A 48 16.37 4.41 -8.09
C LEU A 48 16.46 5.85 -7.53
N GLU A 49 16.71 6.83 -8.37
CA GLU A 49 16.69 8.25 -7.97
C GLU A 49 15.28 8.78 -7.82
N ASP A 50 14.31 8.20 -8.53
CA ASP A 50 12.89 8.44 -8.30
C ASP A 50 12.52 7.83 -6.95
N ARG A 51 12.66 8.67 -5.92
CA ARG A 51 12.27 8.39 -4.54
C ARG A 51 10.90 7.68 -4.49
N ARG A 52 10.00 8.01 -5.42
CA ARG A 52 8.65 7.43 -5.59
C ARG A 52 8.64 5.89 -5.72
N ALA A 53 9.68 5.26 -6.28
CA ALA A 53 9.77 3.80 -6.47
C ALA A 53 10.63 3.09 -5.39
N ILE A 54 11.68 3.75 -4.88
CA ILE A 54 12.57 3.20 -3.83
C ILE A 54 11.88 3.01 -2.48
N GLU A 55 10.91 3.85 -2.18
CA GLU A 55 10.30 3.98 -0.87
C GLU A 55 9.45 2.75 -0.42
N THR A 56 9.26 1.73 -1.25
CA THR A 56 8.65 0.45 -0.82
C THR A 56 9.67 -0.42 -0.06
N ALA A 57 10.94 -0.40 -0.47
CA ALA A 57 11.98 -1.28 0.07
C ALA A 57 12.67 -0.71 1.31
N ASP A 58 12.89 0.61 1.37
CA ASP A 58 13.37 1.26 2.58
C ASP A 58 12.34 1.17 3.72
N PHE A 59 11.05 1.04 3.40
CA PHE A 59 9.98 0.79 4.39
C PHE A 59 9.97 -0.65 4.90
N LEU A 60 10.36 -1.64 4.07
CA LEU A 60 10.51 -3.04 4.49
C LEU A 60 11.76 -3.24 5.37
N ASN A 61 12.82 -2.45 5.15
CA ASN A 61 14.08 -2.55 5.88
C ASN A 61 14.16 -1.64 7.12
N ALA A 62 13.37 -0.57 7.20
CA ALA A 62 13.29 0.22 8.41
C ALA A 62 12.47 -0.55 9.45
N GLY A 63 13.14 -1.09 10.46
CA GLY A 63 12.50 -1.65 11.66
C GLY A 63 11.61 -0.59 12.31
N ALA A 64 10.34 -0.53 11.89
CA ALA A 64 9.36 0.37 12.45
C ALA A 64 9.05 -0.11 13.86
N GLU A 65 9.26 0.74 14.87
CA GLU A 65 8.59 0.56 16.15
C GLU A 65 7.08 0.62 15.89
N ARG A 66 6.45 -0.55 15.88
CA ARG A 66 5.02 -0.71 15.63
C ARG A 66 4.27 -0.33 16.91
N THR A 67 3.92 0.93 17.05
CA THR A 67 2.85 1.30 18.00
C THR A 67 1.52 0.86 17.38
N LEU A 68 1.10 -0.35 17.70
CA LEU A 68 -0.20 -0.87 17.26
C LEU A 68 -1.31 -0.21 18.08
N PRO A 69 -2.35 0.33 17.42
CA PRO A 69 -3.54 0.81 18.12
C PRO A 69 -4.22 -0.33 18.89
N VAL A 70 -4.99 0.03 19.92
CA VAL A 70 -5.86 -0.91 20.64
C VAL A 70 -7.33 -0.58 20.39
N ALA A 71 -8.21 -1.57 20.53
CA ALA A 71 -9.65 -1.33 20.52
C ALA A 71 -10.04 -0.24 21.55
N GLY A 72 -10.97 0.63 21.18
CA GLY A 72 -11.37 1.81 21.96
C GLY A 72 -10.51 3.05 21.73
N THR A 73 -9.38 2.96 21.00
CA THR A 73 -8.57 4.14 20.65
C THR A 73 -9.39 5.11 19.80
N ALA A 74 -9.38 6.38 20.17
CA ALA A 74 -9.95 7.47 19.38
C ALA A 74 -8.90 8.01 18.40
N LEU A 75 -9.26 8.09 17.11
CA LEU A 75 -8.44 8.66 16.05
C LEU A 75 -9.28 9.65 15.24
N GLY A 76 -9.14 10.93 15.55
CA GLY A 76 -9.97 11.98 14.97
C GLY A 76 -11.46 11.74 15.27
N PRO A 77 -12.34 11.70 14.26
CA PRO A 77 -13.78 11.44 14.44
C PRO A 77 -14.11 9.96 14.64
N TRP A 78 -13.11 9.06 14.67
CA TRP A 78 -13.29 7.62 14.69
C TRP A 78 -12.95 7.00 16.04
N GLN A 79 -13.67 5.95 16.41
CA GLN A 79 -13.34 5.03 17.48
C GLN A 79 -13.06 3.64 16.90
N LEU A 80 -11.90 3.07 17.22
CA LEU A 80 -11.55 1.72 16.79
C LEU A 80 -12.35 0.66 17.56
N LEU A 81 -12.95 -0.30 16.86
CA LEU A 81 -13.75 -1.37 17.44
C LEU A 81 -12.97 -2.68 17.52
N ARG A 82 -12.48 -3.17 16.37
CA ARG A 82 -11.67 -4.39 16.27
C ARG A 82 -10.78 -4.37 15.04
N GLU A 83 -9.70 -5.13 15.07
CA GLU A 83 -8.84 -5.29 13.90
C GLU A 83 -9.54 -6.14 12.83
N LEU A 84 -9.43 -5.72 11.56
CA LEU A 84 -9.89 -6.47 10.38
C LEU A 84 -8.74 -7.22 9.71
N GLY A 85 -7.52 -6.67 9.80
CA GLY A 85 -6.31 -7.34 9.38
C GLY A 85 -5.10 -6.40 9.39
N THR A 86 -3.91 -6.99 9.37
CA THR A 86 -2.65 -6.26 9.35
C THR A 86 -1.73 -6.81 8.27
N GLY A 87 -1.12 -5.91 7.51
CA GLY A 87 -0.06 -6.20 6.54
C GLY A 87 1.29 -5.65 6.99
N GLY A 88 2.27 -5.60 6.09
CA GLY A 88 3.58 -4.98 6.38
C GLY A 88 3.48 -3.46 6.59
N MET A 89 2.62 -2.79 5.83
CA MET A 89 2.60 -1.32 5.73
C MET A 89 1.49 -0.62 6.51
N ALA A 90 0.43 -1.35 6.88
CA ALA A 90 -0.71 -0.79 7.55
C ALA A 90 -1.47 -1.86 8.34
N SER A 91 -2.24 -1.38 9.31
CA SER A 91 -3.32 -2.14 9.95
C SER A 91 -4.66 -1.59 9.47
N VAL A 92 -5.67 -2.43 9.37
CA VAL A 92 -7.04 -2.06 9.00
C VAL A 92 -7.95 -2.44 10.15
N TRP A 93 -8.76 -1.48 10.60
CA TRP A 93 -9.64 -1.64 11.75
C TRP A 93 -11.08 -1.38 11.36
N LEU A 94 -12.00 -2.10 11.97
CA LEU A 94 -13.39 -1.70 12.00
C LEU A 94 -13.48 -0.50 12.94
N ALA A 95 -14.07 0.60 12.47
CA ALA A 95 -14.23 1.80 13.27
C ALA A 95 -15.62 2.39 13.07
N GLU A 96 -16.07 3.17 14.05
CA GLU A 96 -17.33 3.92 13.97
C GLU A 96 -17.10 5.40 14.29
N ARG A 97 -18.02 6.25 13.82
CA ARG A 97 -17.97 7.67 14.16
C ARG A 97 -18.34 7.89 15.62
N ARG A 98 -17.57 8.73 16.30
CA ARG A 98 -17.81 9.12 17.70
C ARG A 98 -18.25 10.58 17.87
N ASP A 99 -18.39 11.32 16.78
CA ASP A 99 -18.74 12.75 16.76
C ASP A 99 -20.24 13.02 16.57
N GLY A 100 -21.08 11.99 16.68
CA GLY A 100 -22.54 12.10 16.62
C GLY A 100 -23.11 12.27 15.21
N ALA A 101 -22.27 12.32 14.17
CA ALA A 101 -22.72 12.21 12.80
C ALA A 101 -23.12 10.76 12.45
N HIS A 102 -23.76 10.55 11.30
CA HIS A 102 -24.33 9.25 10.91
C HIS A 102 -23.46 8.04 11.28
N GLN A 103 -24.07 7.08 12.01
CA GLN A 103 -23.44 5.84 12.47
C GLN A 103 -23.25 4.89 11.29
N ARG A 104 -22.17 5.07 10.53
CA ARG A 104 -21.70 4.07 9.55
C ARG A 104 -20.35 3.52 10.02
N GLN A 105 -20.27 2.19 10.12
CA GLN A 105 -19.01 1.51 10.33
C GLN A 105 -18.14 1.60 9.07
N VAL A 106 -16.84 1.76 9.26
CA VAL A 106 -15.85 1.91 8.19
C VAL A 106 -14.68 0.97 8.42
N ALA A 107 -13.99 0.62 7.32
CA ALA A 107 -12.67 0.02 7.38
C ALA A 107 -11.62 1.15 7.43
N LEU A 108 -11.06 1.40 8.61
CA LEU A 108 -10.07 2.45 8.84
C LEU A 108 -8.66 1.89 8.65
N LYS A 109 -8.01 2.25 7.53
CA LYS A 109 -6.62 1.87 7.23
C LYS A 109 -5.67 2.86 7.90
N LEU A 110 -4.73 2.32 8.69
CA LEU A 110 -3.74 3.03 9.50
C LEU A 110 -2.35 2.62 9.05
N PRO A 111 -1.66 3.44 8.23
CA PRO A 111 -0.26 3.19 7.88
C PRO A 111 0.61 3.10 9.13
N HIS A 112 1.52 2.13 9.17
CA HIS A 112 2.51 2.04 10.24
C HIS A 112 3.44 3.25 10.18
N ARG A 113 3.70 3.87 11.34
CA ARG A 113 4.66 4.97 11.43
C ARG A 113 6.07 4.42 11.25
N VAL A 114 6.79 4.95 10.27
CA VAL A 114 8.26 4.83 10.22
C VAL A 114 8.83 6.13 10.75
N LEU A 115 9.49 6.05 11.91
CA LEU A 115 10.14 7.19 12.56
C LEU A 115 11.00 7.97 11.54
N GLY A 116 10.80 9.29 11.47
CA GLY A 116 11.61 10.20 10.64
C GLY A 116 11.10 10.50 9.22
N SER A 117 9.98 9.93 8.77
CA SER A 117 9.55 10.05 7.38
C SER A 117 8.47 11.13 7.13
N ARG A 118 8.89 12.35 6.72
CA ARG A 118 8.00 13.34 6.05
C ARG A 118 7.32 12.77 4.79
N VAL A 119 7.91 11.70 4.26
CA VAL A 119 7.49 10.92 3.09
C VAL A 119 6.08 10.32 3.25
N ILE A 120 5.65 9.96 4.47
CA ILE A 120 4.32 9.36 4.67
C ILE A 120 3.19 10.34 4.33
N THR A 121 3.29 11.62 4.71
CA THR A 121 2.20 12.60 4.51
C THR A 121 1.98 12.95 3.05
N GLU A 122 3.04 13.18 2.27
CA GLU A 122 2.93 13.51 0.84
C GLU A 122 2.40 12.32 0.02
N ARG A 123 2.82 11.09 0.36
CA ARG A 123 2.29 9.86 -0.22
C ARG A 123 0.83 9.65 0.11
N PHE A 124 0.46 9.87 1.36
CA PHE A 124 -0.91 9.70 1.81
C PHE A 124 -1.86 10.68 1.10
N ALA A 125 -1.42 11.93 0.90
CA ALA A 125 -2.16 12.90 0.10
C ALA A 125 -2.35 12.45 -1.36
N ARG A 126 -1.32 11.83 -1.96
CA ARG A 126 -1.39 11.31 -3.33
C ARG A 126 -2.27 10.07 -3.44
N GLU A 127 -2.16 9.13 -2.51
CA GLU A 127 -2.99 7.92 -2.46
C GLU A 127 -4.45 8.29 -2.27
N ARG A 128 -4.75 9.27 -1.41
CA ARG A 128 -6.09 9.87 -1.29
C ARG A 128 -6.60 10.41 -2.63
N ALA A 129 -5.78 11.19 -3.35
CA ALA A 129 -6.18 11.79 -4.62
C ALA A 129 -6.46 10.75 -5.73
N ILE A 130 -5.69 9.66 -5.78
CA ILE A 130 -5.94 8.57 -6.73
C ILE A 130 -7.21 7.83 -6.35
N LEU A 131 -7.32 7.40 -5.08
CA LEU A 131 -8.45 6.60 -4.62
C LEU A 131 -9.76 7.38 -4.65
N SER A 132 -9.76 8.71 -4.48
CA SER A 132 -10.98 9.52 -4.58
C SER A 132 -11.53 9.61 -6.01
N THR A 133 -10.74 9.28 -7.03
CA THR A 133 -11.20 9.24 -8.43
C THR A 133 -11.76 7.88 -8.84
N LEU A 134 -11.54 6.84 -8.03
CA LEU A 134 -12.01 5.48 -8.33
C LEU A 134 -13.44 5.29 -7.84
N GLN A 135 -14.37 5.25 -8.79
CA GLN A 135 -15.76 4.90 -8.55
C GLN A 135 -16.11 3.67 -9.38
N HIS A 136 -16.19 2.51 -8.74
CA HIS A 136 -16.55 1.27 -9.38
C HIS A 136 -17.29 0.36 -8.39
N PRO A 137 -18.36 -0.35 -8.80
CA PRO A 137 -19.14 -1.22 -7.91
C PRO A 137 -18.34 -2.34 -7.23
N HIS A 138 -17.16 -2.68 -7.75
CA HIS A 138 -16.28 -3.73 -7.22
C HIS A 138 -15.02 -3.20 -6.53
N ILE A 139 -14.93 -1.88 -6.29
CA ILE A 139 -13.82 -1.24 -5.57
C ILE A 139 -14.39 -0.54 -4.33
N ALA A 140 -13.86 -0.88 -3.15
CA ALA A 140 -14.25 -0.22 -1.90
C ALA A 140 -13.94 1.28 -1.98
N GLN A 141 -14.96 2.10 -1.72
CA GLN A 141 -14.86 3.55 -1.86
C GLN A 141 -14.07 4.18 -0.71
N VAL A 142 -13.31 5.23 -1.02
CA VAL A 142 -12.78 6.15 -0.01
C VAL A 142 -13.91 7.07 0.46
N LEU A 143 -14.18 7.02 1.76
CA LEU A 143 -15.22 7.83 2.40
C LEU A 143 -14.62 9.12 2.99
N ASP A 144 -13.45 9.01 3.61
CA ASP A 144 -12.79 10.15 4.25
C ASP A 144 -11.30 9.84 4.49
N ALA A 145 -10.50 10.85 4.83
CA ALA A 145 -9.14 10.68 5.30
C ALA A 145 -8.65 11.88 6.09
N GLY A 146 -7.70 11.64 6.99
CA GLY A 146 -7.11 12.69 7.81
C GLY A 146 -5.87 12.25 8.53
N ASP A 147 -5.49 13.06 9.51
CA ASP A 147 -4.39 12.81 10.42
C ASP A 147 -4.87 13.10 11.85
N ALA A 148 -4.52 12.24 12.79
CA ALA A 148 -4.80 12.44 14.21
C ALA A 148 -3.50 12.30 15.01
N ALA A 149 -3.03 13.40 15.60
CA ALA A 149 -1.77 13.45 16.37
C ALA A 149 -0.56 12.88 15.61
N GLY A 150 -0.49 13.10 14.29
CA GLY A 150 0.56 12.57 13.41
C GLY A 150 0.33 11.13 12.93
N GLN A 151 -0.84 10.55 13.20
CA GLN A 151 -1.25 9.24 12.69
C GLN A 151 -2.18 9.47 11.50
N PRO A 152 -1.71 9.22 10.26
CA PRO A 152 -2.60 9.25 9.11
C PRO A 152 -3.61 8.10 9.18
N TRP A 153 -4.82 8.36 8.68
CA TRP A 153 -5.91 7.39 8.60
C TRP A 153 -6.75 7.60 7.35
N LEU A 154 -7.20 6.49 6.74
CA LEU A 154 -8.04 6.45 5.54
C LEU A 154 -9.30 5.66 5.88
N ALA A 155 -10.45 6.30 5.81
CA ALA A 155 -11.74 5.66 6.00
C ALA A 155 -12.24 5.11 4.66
N LEU A 156 -12.36 3.79 4.59
CA LEU A 156 -12.87 3.05 3.45
C LEU A 156 -14.26 2.49 3.76
N GLU A 157 -15.03 2.23 2.72
CA GLU A 157 -16.24 1.43 2.83
C GLU A 157 -15.94 0.08 3.50
N TYR A 158 -16.65 -0.21 4.59
CA TYR A 158 -16.60 -1.53 5.22
C TYR A 158 -17.45 -2.50 4.41
N ILE A 159 -16.80 -3.54 3.89
CA ILE A 159 -17.47 -4.65 3.21
C ILE A 159 -17.66 -5.78 4.21
N ASP A 160 -18.91 -5.97 4.63
CA ASP A 160 -19.30 -7.11 5.47
C ASP A 160 -19.46 -8.37 4.62
N GLY A 161 -18.32 -8.91 4.19
CA GLY A 161 -18.24 -10.04 3.27
C GLY A 161 -17.13 -11.01 3.63
N GLN A 162 -17.04 -12.09 2.87
CA GLN A 162 -16.02 -13.11 3.04
C GLN A 162 -14.86 -12.89 2.05
N PRO A 163 -13.59 -13.07 2.47
CA PRO A 163 -12.47 -13.09 1.53
C PRO A 163 -12.71 -14.10 0.41
N ILE A 164 -12.47 -13.67 -0.84
CA ILE A 164 -12.73 -14.48 -2.04
C ILE A 164 -12.04 -15.86 -2.00
N THR A 165 -10.87 -15.93 -1.38
CA THR A 165 -10.11 -17.17 -1.17
C THR A 165 -10.81 -18.13 -0.22
N ALA A 166 -11.31 -17.61 0.92
CA ALA A 166 -12.07 -18.38 1.88
C ALA A 166 -13.42 -18.84 1.31
N HIS A 167 -14.09 -17.98 0.53
CA HIS A 167 -15.31 -18.33 -0.18
C HIS A 167 -15.08 -19.48 -1.16
N ALA A 168 -14.04 -19.37 -2.01
CA ALA A 168 -13.70 -20.40 -2.99
C ALA A 168 -13.35 -21.75 -2.33
N GLN A 169 -12.68 -21.71 -1.18
CA GLN A 169 -12.36 -22.91 -0.41
C GLN A 169 -13.60 -23.53 0.24
N ALA A 170 -14.45 -22.73 0.87
CA ALA A 170 -15.66 -23.20 1.54
C ALA A 170 -16.66 -23.84 0.56
N GLN A 171 -16.74 -23.31 -0.67
CA GLN A 171 -17.62 -23.82 -1.72
C GLN A 171 -16.98 -24.94 -2.57
N GLY A 172 -15.71 -25.30 -2.31
CA GLY A 172 -15.02 -26.34 -3.08
C GLY A 172 -14.90 -26.01 -4.58
N LEU A 173 -14.75 -24.73 -4.93
CA LEU A 173 -14.76 -24.29 -6.32
C LEU A 173 -13.60 -24.88 -7.11
N ASP A 174 -13.90 -25.38 -8.31
CA ASP A 174 -12.92 -25.83 -9.29
C ASP A 174 -12.20 -24.64 -9.97
N ALA A 175 -11.26 -24.94 -10.87
CA ALA A 175 -10.46 -23.91 -11.53
C ALA A 175 -11.31 -22.94 -12.37
N ASP A 176 -12.31 -23.45 -13.10
CA ASP A 176 -13.17 -22.62 -13.94
C ASP A 176 -14.03 -21.67 -13.10
N ALA A 177 -14.67 -22.21 -12.05
CA ALA A 177 -15.48 -21.41 -11.13
C ALA A 177 -14.64 -20.33 -10.42
N ARG A 178 -13.38 -20.63 -10.06
CA ARG A 178 -12.47 -19.63 -9.51
C ARG A 178 -12.14 -18.54 -10.52
N LEU A 179 -11.86 -18.88 -11.78
CA LEU A 179 -11.57 -17.90 -12.84
C LEU A 179 -12.77 -16.97 -13.09
N ARG A 180 -13.99 -17.49 -13.01
CA ARG A 180 -15.21 -16.66 -13.14
C ARG A 180 -15.32 -15.59 -12.07
N LEU A 181 -14.77 -15.82 -10.88
CA LEU A 181 -14.75 -14.81 -9.81
C LEU A 181 -13.85 -13.60 -10.14
N PHE A 182 -12.92 -13.71 -11.09
CA PHE A 182 -12.06 -12.60 -11.52
C PHE A 182 -12.69 -11.73 -12.61
N LEU A 183 -13.73 -12.21 -13.31
CA LEU A 183 -14.38 -11.44 -14.38
C LEU A 183 -15.06 -10.13 -13.94
N PRO A 184 -15.61 -10.04 -12.70
CA PRO A 184 -16.17 -8.78 -12.20
C PRO A 184 -15.11 -7.80 -11.65
N VAL A 185 -13.84 -8.22 -11.52
CA VAL A 185 -12.78 -7.47 -10.79
C VAL A 185 -12.11 -6.44 -11.69
#